data_AF-A0A821HWB1-F1
#
_entry.id   AF-A0A821HWB1-F1
#
_cell.length_a   1.000
_cell.length_b   1.000
_cell.length_c   1.000
_cell.angle_alpha   90.00
_cell.angle_beta   90.00
_cell.angle_gamma   90.00
#
_symmetry.space_group_name_H-M   'P 1'
#
loop_
_entity.id
_entity.type
_entity.pdbx_description
1 polymer ?
#
loop_
_entity_poly.entity_id
_entity_poly.type
_entity_poly.pdbx_seq_one_letter_code
_entity_poly.pdbx_strand_id
1 'polypeptide(L)'
;TISTTIGLRTQKGIIYGRQTQHTIEYLGIQYAKIIRWKPPIDLASELFPNTSFHATSFGPCCPQATSPIYIPKQDEQCLYLNIYKPIVPLNHSLLPVFVWIHGGGHRRGCSSQSIPLLYNGTNMIAHSPANQPV
;
A
#
# COMPACT_ATOMS: atom_id res chain seq x y z
N THR A 1 12.42 0.91 16.66
CA THR A 1 12.75 -0.30 15.87
C THR A 1 13.50 0.14 14.63
N ILE A 2 14.69 -0.39 14.39
CA ILE A 2 15.50 -0.03 13.21
C ILE A 2 14.81 -0.62 11.99
N SER A 3 14.49 0.21 11.01
CA SER A 3 13.89 -0.22 9.75
C SER A 3 14.83 0.13 8.62
N THR A 4 15.14 -0.83 7.76
CA THR A 4 16.09 -0.64 6.66
C THR A 4 15.34 -0.38 5.35
N THR A 5 15.83 0.56 4.55
CA THR A 5 15.30 0.80 3.20
C THR A 5 15.66 -0.37 2.29
N ILE A 6 14.68 -0.91 1.56
CA ILE A 6 14.88 -2.02 0.62
C ILE A 6 14.35 -1.66 -0.77
N GLY A 7 15.17 -1.83 -1.79
CA GLY A 7 14.79 -1.59 -3.19
C GLY A 7 14.24 -2.84 -3.87
N LEU A 8 13.11 -2.71 -4.55
CA LEU A 8 12.53 -3.73 -5.42
C LEU A 8 12.51 -3.22 -6.86
N ARG A 9 13.19 -3.93 -7.76
CA ARG A 9 13.12 -3.67 -9.20
C ARG A 9 11.84 -4.27 -9.76
N THR A 10 11.06 -3.46 -10.47
CA THR A 10 9.85 -3.87 -11.19
C THR A 10 10.02 -3.59 -12.68
N GLN A 11 9.06 -4.01 -13.51
CA GLN A 11 8.99 -3.59 -14.91
C GLN A 11 8.78 -2.07 -15.08
N LYS A 12 8.33 -1.41 -14.00
CA LYS A 12 7.94 -0.01 -13.89
C LYS A 12 8.93 0.79 -13.03
N GLY A 13 10.23 0.45 -13.01
CA GLY A 13 11.24 1.13 -12.19
C GLY A 13 11.47 0.54 -10.79
N ILE A 14 12.21 1.27 -9.95
CA ILE A 14 12.62 0.80 -8.60
C ILE A 14 11.73 1.42 -7.53
N ILE A 15 11.15 0.57 -6.68
CA ILE A 15 10.37 0.99 -5.51
C ILE A 15 11.19 0.71 -4.25
N TYR A 16 11.43 1.75 -3.46
CA TYR A 16 12.06 1.66 -2.15
C TYR A 16 10.99 1.56 -1.07
N GLY A 17 10.94 0.41 -0.41
CA GLY A 17 10.09 0.15 0.75
C GLY A 17 10.89 0.13 2.04
N ARG A 18 10.23 -0.34 3.10
CA ARG A 18 10.79 -0.47 4.43
C ARG A 18 10.75 -1.93 4.86
N GLN A 19 11.89 -2.47 5.27
CA GLN A 19 11.96 -3.74 5.98
C GLN A 19 11.88 -3.49 7.49
N THR A 20 10.91 -4.14 8.13
CA THR A 20 10.77 -4.20 9.60
C THR A 20 11.35 -5.52 10.12
N GLN A 21 11.18 -5.81 11.41
CA GLN A 21 11.56 -7.10 11.98
C GLN A 21 10.76 -8.27 11.40
N HIS A 22 9.53 -8.03 10.93
CA HIS A 22 8.60 -9.09 10.54
C HIS A 22 8.18 -9.05 9.07
N THR A 23 8.24 -7.88 8.44
CA THR A 23 7.64 -7.65 7.12
C THR A 23 8.49 -6.74 6.25
N ILE A 24 8.27 -6.83 4.94
CA ILE A 24 8.63 -5.78 3.99
C ILE A 24 7.35 -5.03 3.63
N GLU A 25 7.41 -3.71 3.72
CA GLU A 25 6.27 -2.82 3.56
C GLU A 25 6.56 -1.84 2.42
N TYR A 26 5.61 -1.72 1.48
CA TYR A 26 5.59 -0.69 0.45
C TYR A 26 4.28 0.08 0.58
N LEU A 27 4.34 1.32 1.05
CA LEU A 27 3.18 2.13 1.41
C LEU A 27 3.01 3.28 0.41
N GLY A 28 1.76 3.63 0.13
CA GLY A 28 1.45 4.79 -0.72
C GLY A 28 1.93 4.64 -2.17
N ILE A 29 1.79 3.45 -2.76
CA ILE A 29 2.03 3.25 -4.19
C ILE A 29 0.82 3.78 -4.95
N GLN A 30 1.01 4.81 -5.79
CA GLN A 30 -0.06 5.28 -6.67
C GLN A 30 -0.30 4.25 -7.77
N TYR A 31 -1.55 3.81 -7.94
CA TYR A 31 -1.87 2.82 -8.98
C TYR A 31 -2.65 3.41 -10.16
N ALA A 32 -3.25 4.58 -10.00
CA ALA A 32 -3.96 5.26 -11.08
C ALA A 32 -4.02 6.79 -10.88
N LYS A 33 -4.33 7.51 -11.96
CA LYS A 33 -4.61 8.95 -11.95
C LYS A 33 -6.10 9.21 -11.99
N ILE A 34 -6.52 10.27 -11.30
CA ILE A 34 -7.92 10.72 -11.30
C ILE A 34 -8.08 11.94 -12.19
N ILE A 35 -9.06 11.85 -13.10
CA ILE A 35 -9.74 13.02 -13.66
C ILE A 35 -11.18 12.95 -13.14
N ARG A 36 -11.65 14.05 -12.56
CA ARG A 36 -12.94 14.07 -11.89
C ARG A 36 -14.05 13.60 -12.84
N TRP A 37 -14.88 12.69 -12.34
CA TRP A 37 -16.02 12.09 -13.05
C TRP A 37 -15.68 11.31 -14.33
N LYS A 38 -14.43 10.86 -14.45
CA LYS A 38 -14.00 9.93 -15.50
C LYS A 38 -13.49 8.62 -14.88
N PRO A 39 -13.47 7.53 -15.65
CA PRO A 39 -12.75 6.32 -15.25
C PRO A 39 -11.30 6.65 -14.87
N PRO A 40 -10.71 5.93 -13.89
CA PRO A 40 -9.32 6.11 -13.52
C PRO A 40 -8.40 5.77 -14.70
N ILE A 41 -7.35 6.55 -14.86
CA ILE A 41 -6.33 6.31 -15.88
C ILE A 41 -5.26 5.42 -15.26
N ASP A 42 -5.08 4.22 -15.83
CA ASP A 42 -4.02 3.31 -15.41
C ASP A 42 -2.67 3.98 -15.61
N LEU A 43 -1.88 3.94 -14.56
CA LEU A 43 -0.52 4.46 -14.55
C LEU A 43 0.51 3.44 -15.08
N ALA A 44 0.06 2.28 -15.59
CA ALA A 44 0.93 1.21 -16.04
C ALA A 44 1.95 1.60 -17.12
N SER A 45 1.65 2.61 -17.94
CA SER A 45 2.57 3.14 -18.95
C SER A 45 3.46 4.30 -18.46
N GLU A 46 3.14 4.90 -17.31
CA GLU A 46 3.75 6.17 -16.84
C GLU A 46 4.51 6.05 -15.51
N LEU A 47 4.29 4.98 -14.74
CA LEU A 47 5.05 4.72 -13.53
C LEU A 47 6.46 4.25 -13.90
N PHE A 48 7.35 5.23 -13.86
CA PHE A 48 8.80 5.17 -13.77
C PHE A 48 9.59 4.42 -14.86
N PRO A 49 9.53 4.85 -16.15
CA PRO A 49 10.70 4.68 -17.01
C PRO A 49 11.84 5.55 -16.43
N ASN A 50 12.89 4.91 -15.92
CA ASN A 50 14.13 5.51 -15.39
C ASN A 50 14.03 6.31 -14.08
N THR A 51 12.98 6.13 -13.28
CA THR A 51 12.83 6.83 -12.00
C THR A 51 12.65 5.84 -10.83
N SER A 52 12.90 6.32 -9.62
CA SER A 52 12.71 5.56 -8.38
C SER A 52 11.68 6.23 -7.48
N PHE A 53 11.01 5.43 -6.65
CA PHE A 53 9.94 5.91 -5.77
C PHE A 53 10.11 5.39 -4.34
N HIS A 54 9.95 6.26 -3.35
CA HIS A 54 9.97 5.90 -1.93
C HIS A 54 8.55 5.59 -1.43
N ALA A 55 8.21 4.30 -1.41
CA ALA A 55 6.96 3.77 -0.87
C ALA A 55 7.06 3.52 0.65
N THR A 56 7.39 4.55 1.42
CA THR A 56 7.61 4.43 2.88
C THR A 56 6.54 5.13 3.72
N SER A 57 5.60 5.81 3.07
CA SER A 57 4.57 6.62 3.71
C SER A 57 3.22 6.38 3.05
N PHE A 58 2.14 6.38 3.85
CA PHE A 58 0.80 6.21 3.32
C PHE A 58 0.37 7.34 2.39
N GLY A 59 -0.41 6.99 1.36
CA GLY A 59 -1.14 7.95 0.54
C GLY A 59 -2.33 8.57 1.28
N PRO A 60 -2.87 9.70 0.77
CA PRO A 60 -4.06 10.33 1.31
C PRO A 60 -5.31 9.46 1.11
N CYS A 61 -6.31 9.64 1.98
CA CYS A 61 -7.64 9.08 1.79
C CYS A 61 -8.42 9.90 0.74
N CYS A 62 -9.40 9.28 0.09
CA CYS A 62 -10.30 10.04 -0.77
C CYS A 62 -11.17 11.01 0.05
N PRO A 63 -11.70 12.09 -0.58
CA PRO A 63 -12.54 13.07 0.09
C PRO A 63 -13.74 12.42 0.78
N GLN A 64 -13.87 12.67 2.09
CA GLN A 64 -14.91 12.15 2.96
C GLN A 64 -15.15 13.14 4.12
N ALA A 65 -16.37 13.14 4.65
CA ALA A 65 -16.71 13.96 5.80
C ALA A 65 -15.79 13.62 6.99
N THR A 66 -15.19 14.64 7.60
CA THR A 66 -14.36 14.48 8.79
C THR A 66 -15.22 14.22 10.02
N SER A 67 -14.66 13.47 10.98
CA SER A 67 -15.28 13.24 12.28
C SER A 67 -14.32 13.70 13.38
N PRO A 68 -14.79 14.16 14.55
CA PRO A 68 -13.91 14.48 15.67
C PRO A 68 -12.99 13.32 16.10
N ILE A 69 -13.41 12.08 15.82
CA ILE A 69 -12.68 10.86 16.20
C ILE A 69 -11.60 10.51 15.15
N TYR A 70 -11.73 11.02 13.92
CA TYR A 70 -10.85 10.67 12.81
C TYR A 70 -10.80 11.73 11.73
N ILE A 71 -9.61 12.27 11.54
CA ILE A 71 -9.34 13.31 10.55
C ILE A 71 -8.18 12.81 9.66
N PRO A 72 -8.49 12.09 8.56
CA PRO A 72 -7.45 11.68 7.63
C PRO A 72 -6.83 12.87 6.90
N LYS A 73 -5.58 12.70 6.46
CA LYS A 73 -5.09 13.44 5.30
C LYS A 73 -5.90 13.02 4.08
N GLN A 74 -6.45 13.98 3.34
CA GLN A 74 -7.30 13.74 2.19
C GLN A 74 -6.80 14.50 0.96
N ASP A 75 -7.03 13.94 -0.22
CA ASP A 75 -6.73 14.54 -1.52
C ASP A 75 -7.65 13.90 -2.60
N GLU A 76 -7.92 14.61 -3.69
CA GLU A 76 -8.63 14.01 -4.83
C GLU A 76 -7.75 13.05 -5.63
N GLN A 77 -6.43 13.22 -5.62
CA GLN A 77 -5.50 12.19 -6.06
C GLN A 77 -5.32 11.19 -4.90
N CYS A 78 -6.24 10.22 -4.77
CA CYS A 78 -6.28 9.27 -3.65
C CYS A 78 -6.15 7.79 -4.05
N LEU A 79 -5.85 7.47 -5.32
CA LEU A 79 -5.73 6.09 -5.80
C LEU A 79 -4.36 5.48 -5.43
N TYR A 80 -4.24 5.17 -4.15
CA TYR A 80 -3.05 4.58 -3.53
C TYR A 80 -3.33 3.23 -2.90
N LEU A 81 -2.35 2.33 -2.98
CA LEU A 81 -2.36 1.04 -2.30
C LEU A 81 -1.12 0.84 -1.43
N ASN A 82 -1.21 -0.14 -0.54
CA ASN A 82 -0.12 -0.56 0.33
C ASN A 82 0.10 -2.07 0.15
N ILE A 83 1.34 -2.50 0.20
CA ILE A 83 1.74 -3.91 0.08
C ILE A 83 2.53 -4.28 1.33
N TYR A 84 2.12 -5.39 1.94
CA TYR A 84 2.84 -6.04 3.04
C TYR A 84 3.21 -7.44 2.55
N LYS A 85 4.47 -7.82 2.70
CA LYS A 85 4.94 -9.17 2.33
C LYS A 85 5.90 -9.74 3.38
N PRO A 86 6.02 -11.07 3.49
CA PRO A 86 6.99 -11.67 4.39
C PRO A 86 8.42 -11.45 3.89
N ILE A 87 9.37 -11.56 4.82
CA ILE A 87 10.80 -11.56 4.53
C ILE A 87 11.16 -12.97 4.03
N VAL A 88 11.14 -13.17 2.72
CA VAL A 88 11.48 -14.45 2.07
C VAL A 88 12.65 -14.27 1.11
N PRO A 89 13.49 -15.31 0.90
CA PRO A 89 14.55 -15.27 -0.11
C PRO A 89 14.01 -14.92 -1.50
N LEU A 90 14.79 -14.20 -2.31
CA LEU A 90 14.40 -13.79 -3.67
C LEU A 90 14.06 -14.96 -4.61
N ASN A 91 14.54 -16.17 -4.27
CA ASN A 91 14.37 -17.37 -5.09
C ASN A 91 13.12 -18.19 -4.70
N HIS A 92 12.25 -17.67 -3.83
CA HIS A 92 11.03 -18.36 -3.41
C HIS A 92 9.96 -18.33 -4.52
N SER A 93 9.07 -19.32 -4.47
CA SER A 93 7.88 -19.43 -5.33
C SER A 93 6.92 -18.24 -5.18
N LEU A 94 6.01 -18.09 -6.15
CA LEU A 94 4.91 -17.13 -6.09
C LEU A 94 4.13 -17.30 -4.78
N LEU A 95 3.92 -16.19 -4.06
CA LEU A 95 3.11 -16.16 -2.84
C LEU A 95 1.64 -15.89 -3.20
N PRO A 96 0.69 -16.48 -2.47
CA PRO A 96 -0.72 -16.10 -2.52
C PRO A 96 -0.93 -14.62 -2.19
N VAL A 97 -1.88 -13.99 -2.88
CA VAL A 97 -2.15 -12.54 -2.74
C VAL A 97 -3.54 -12.35 -2.14
N PHE A 98 -3.58 -11.80 -0.93
CA PHE A 98 -4.80 -11.33 -0.30
C PHE A 98 -5.00 -9.84 -0.59
N VAL A 99 -6.15 -9.48 -1.17
CA VAL A 99 -6.52 -8.09 -1.49
C VAL A 99 -7.62 -7.63 -0.56
N TRP A 100 -7.30 -6.67 0.31
CA TRP A 100 -8.27 -6.06 1.22
C TRP A 100 -8.93 -4.82 0.61
N ILE A 101 -10.25 -4.76 0.68
CA ILE A 101 -11.06 -3.60 0.28
C ILE A 101 -11.76 -3.09 1.53
N HIS A 102 -11.51 -1.84 1.90
CA HIS A 102 -12.06 -1.27 3.13
C HIS A 102 -13.59 -1.12 3.06
N GLY A 103 -14.24 -1.21 4.22
CA GLY A 103 -15.66 -0.88 4.36
C GLY A 103 -15.92 0.64 4.43
N GLY A 104 -17.16 1.02 4.79
CA GLY A 104 -17.55 2.43 4.96
C GLY A 104 -18.69 2.91 4.06
N GLY A 105 -19.48 1.98 3.51
CA GLY A 105 -20.72 2.30 2.81
C GLY A 105 -20.55 3.20 1.58
N HIS A 106 -19.39 3.10 0.90
CA HIS A 106 -19.03 3.91 -0.27
C HIS A 106 -18.96 5.43 -0.03
N ARG A 107 -18.89 5.88 1.23
CA ARG A 107 -18.86 7.31 1.58
C ARG A 107 -17.67 7.69 2.47
N ARG A 108 -16.99 6.70 3.05
CA ARG A 108 -15.85 6.89 3.96
C ARG A 108 -14.96 5.64 3.98
N GLY A 109 -13.82 5.76 4.65
CA GLY A 109 -12.80 4.72 4.76
C GLY A 109 -11.62 4.95 3.81
N CYS A 110 -10.50 4.32 4.11
CA CYS A 110 -9.29 4.27 3.29
C CYS A 110 -8.32 3.23 3.84
N SER A 111 -7.33 2.83 3.02
CA SER A 111 -6.29 1.87 3.43
C SER A 111 -5.34 2.42 4.51
N SER A 112 -5.21 3.74 4.62
CA SER A 112 -4.37 4.44 5.60
C SER A 112 -5.13 4.86 6.87
N GLN A 113 -6.29 4.24 7.13
CA GLN A 113 -7.12 4.58 8.27
C GLN A 113 -6.44 4.30 9.61
N SER A 114 -6.37 5.33 10.47
CA SER A 114 -5.65 5.29 11.74
C SER A 114 -6.51 5.76 12.90
N ILE A 115 -6.98 4.81 13.71
CA ILE A 115 -7.55 5.01 15.06
C ILE A 115 -7.38 3.72 15.94
N PRO A 116 -6.20 3.38 16.51
CA PRO A 116 -4.89 3.15 15.88
C PRO A 116 -4.95 2.54 14.45
N LEU A 117 -3.81 2.36 13.78
CA LEU A 117 -3.72 1.92 12.37
C LEU A 117 -4.55 0.65 12.09
N LEU A 118 -5.76 0.83 11.56
CA LEU A 118 -6.80 -0.22 11.55
C LEU A 118 -6.49 -1.32 10.54
N TYR A 119 -5.89 -0.94 9.41
CA TYR A 119 -5.58 -1.86 8.31
C TYR A 119 -4.07 -2.03 8.16
N ASN A 120 -3.43 -2.57 9.19
CA ASN A 120 -2.01 -2.93 9.16
C ASN A 120 -1.84 -4.42 8.86
N GLY A 121 -1.26 -4.74 7.69
CA GLY A 121 -1.02 -6.12 7.27
C GLY A 121 0.05 -6.87 8.07
N THR A 122 0.85 -6.18 8.89
CA THR A 122 2.02 -6.77 9.55
C THR A 122 1.70 -7.98 10.42
N ASN A 123 0.60 -7.94 11.19
CA ASN A 123 0.22 -9.07 12.04
C ASN A 123 -0.21 -10.29 11.23
N MET A 124 -0.96 -10.09 10.14
CA MET A 124 -1.39 -11.17 9.25
C MET A 124 -0.18 -11.87 8.65
N ILE A 125 0.77 -11.10 8.11
CA ILE A 125 1.99 -11.65 7.51
C ILE A 125 2.88 -12.33 8.54
N ALA A 126 3.06 -11.73 9.73
CA ALA A 126 3.91 -12.28 10.78
C ALA A 126 3.43 -13.63 11.33
N HIS A 127 2.13 -13.92 11.22
CA HIS A 127 1.52 -15.17 11.68
C HIS A 127 1.10 -16.10 10.53
N SER A 128 1.45 -15.75 9.28
CA SER A 128 1.19 -16.61 8.13
C SER A 128 2.13 -17.83 8.16
N PRO A 129 1.63 -19.08 8.03
CA PRO A 129 2.49 -20.25 7.92
C PRO A 129 3.32 -20.18 6.64
N ALA A 130 4.60 -20.58 6.70
CA ALA A 130 5.49 -20.55 5.54
C ALA A 130 5.01 -21.36 4.32
N ASN A 131 4.07 -22.30 4.53
CA ASN A 131 3.63 -23.29 3.54
C ASN A 131 2.10 -23.32 3.30
N GLN A 132 1.34 -22.28 3.70
CA GLN A 132 -0.09 -22.21 3.44
C GLN A 132 -0.49 -20.89 2.79
N PRO A 133 -1.43 -20.90 1.83
CA PRO A 133 -2.05 -19.66 1.34
C PRO A 133 -2.77 -18.94 2.47
N VAL A 134 -2.59 -17.61 2.49
CA VAL A 134 -3.43 -16.69 3.25
C VAL A 134 -4.80 -16.59 2.58
#